data_AF-A0A7W8G8Y7-F1
#
_entry.id   AF-A0A7W8G8Y7-F1
#
_cell.length_a   1.000
_cell.length_b   1.000
_cell.length_c   1.000
_cell.angle_alpha   90.00
_cell.angle_beta   90.00
_cell.angle_gamma   90.00
#
_symmetry.space_group_name_H-M   'P 1'
#
loop_
_entity.id
_entity.type
_entity.pdbx_description
1 polymer ?
#
loop_
_entity_poly.entity_id
_entity_poly.type
_entity_poly.pdbx_seq_one_letter_code
_entity_poly.pdbx_strand_id
1 'polypeptide(L)'
;MKLERLFEVKESKLYKVSGEAFPTEGKAYPVKWSSVEGGAEEYNEDFLAKLRDDLKALEEKNLFVFIEPVFDKSAGYEQFTAAMKHTARRIKDCVSVIGFAIPAEVLEHKSFYIEELSAKHQQYCFFCKENAGSDVVLY
;
A
#
# COMPACT_ATOMS: atom_id res chain seq x y z
N MET A 1 11.87 -8.93 -10.65
CA MET A 1 12.09 -9.63 -9.37
C MET A 1 10.74 -9.75 -8.67
N LYS A 2 10.32 -10.95 -8.27
CA LYS A 2 9.13 -11.17 -7.45
C LYS A 2 9.61 -11.13 -6.00
N LEU A 3 9.13 -10.17 -5.19
CA LEU A 3 9.48 -10.16 -3.77
C LEU A 3 8.81 -11.34 -3.08
N GLU A 4 9.56 -11.97 -2.17
CA GLU A 4 9.00 -12.98 -1.28
C GLU A 4 8.02 -12.33 -0.31
N ARG A 5 6.98 -13.06 0.06
CA ARG A 5 6.01 -12.60 1.04
C ARG A 5 6.63 -12.72 2.43
N LEU A 6 6.86 -11.59 3.10
CA LEU A 6 7.43 -11.53 4.45
C LEU A 6 6.38 -11.47 5.56
N PHE A 7 5.17 -11.01 5.22
CA PHE A 7 4.08 -10.78 6.16
C PHE A 7 2.80 -11.49 5.74
N GLU A 8 2.00 -11.84 6.74
CA GLU A 8 0.68 -12.44 6.58
C GLU A 8 -0.32 -11.84 7.55
N VAL A 9 -1.60 -11.92 7.19
CA VAL A 9 -2.72 -11.40 8.00
C VAL A 9 -3.45 -12.58 8.62
N LYS A 10 -3.66 -12.52 9.93
CA LYS A 10 -4.45 -13.48 10.70
C LYS A 10 -5.33 -12.73 11.67
N GLU A 11 -6.63 -12.97 11.63
CA GLU A 11 -7.61 -12.35 12.54
C GLU A 11 -7.48 -10.82 12.58
N SER A 12 -7.34 -10.20 11.40
CA SER A 12 -7.14 -8.76 11.22
C SER A 12 -5.88 -8.18 11.89
N LYS A 13 -4.89 -9.02 12.21
CA LYS A 13 -3.59 -8.62 12.74
C LYS A 13 -2.46 -9.04 11.80
N LEU A 14 -1.38 -8.27 11.82
CA LEU A 14 -0.20 -8.52 11.00
C LEU A 14 0.80 -9.40 11.73
N TYR A 15 1.33 -10.40 11.01
CA TYR A 15 2.39 -11.27 11.49
C TYR A 15 3.50 -11.34 10.44
N LYS A 16 4.74 -11.52 10.88
CA LYS A 16 5.78 -12.06 10.00
C LYS A 16 5.43 -13.50 9.68
N VAL A 17 5.85 -13.98 8.51
CA VAL A 17 5.68 -15.41 8.12
C VAL A 17 6.40 -16.36 9.10
N SER A 18 7.36 -15.88 9.89
CA SER A 18 7.96 -16.62 11.01
C SER A 18 7.02 -16.85 12.21
N GLY A 19 5.83 -16.24 12.22
CA GLY A 19 4.81 -16.35 13.28
C GLY A 19 4.86 -15.23 14.33
N GLU A 20 5.81 -14.31 14.25
CA GLU A 20 5.91 -13.17 15.18
C GLU A 20 4.86 -12.10 14.83
N ALA A 21 4.09 -11.64 15.83
CA ALA A 21 3.18 -10.50 15.64
C ALA A 21 3.97 -9.23 15.32
N PHE A 22 3.49 -8.43 14.36
CA PHE A 22 4.15 -7.20 13.95
C PHE A 22 3.29 -5.98 14.29
N PRO A 23 3.81 -4.98 15.02
CA PRO A 23 3.05 -3.79 15.37
C PRO A 23 2.88 -2.87 14.15
N THR A 24 1.67 -2.32 13.99
CA THR A 24 1.32 -1.39 12.90
C THR A 24 1.41 0.08 13.30
N GLU A 25 1.51 0.38 14.60
CA GLU A 25 1.61 1.74 15.11
C GLU A 25 2.85 2.46 14.56
N GLY A 26 2.63 3.65 14.00
CA GLY A 26 3.68 4.47 13.39
C GLY A 26 4.28 3.89 12.10
N LYS A 27 3.62 2.91 11.46
CA LYS A 27 4.09 2.28 10.20
C LYS A 27 3.38 2.81 8.94
N ALA A 28 2.37 3.66 9.11
CA ALA A 28 1.69 4.33 8.00
C ALA A 28 2.66 5.31 7.32
N TYR A 29 2.81 5.19 6.01
CA TYR A 29 3.57 6.11 5.17
C TYR A 29 2.61 6.87 4.24
N PRO A 30 2.23 8.12 4.55
CA PRO A 30 1.20 8.82 3.81
C PRO A 30 1.66 9.20 2.40
N VAL A 31 0.84 8.90 1.40
CA VAL A 31 1.09 9.26 -0.01
C VAL A 31 -0.15 9.94 -0.59
N LYS A 32 -0.03 11.22 -0.92
CA LYS A 32 -1.12 11.98 -1.54
C LYS A 32 -1.37 11.52 -2.97
N TRP A 33 -2.64 11.34 -3.33
CA TRP A 33 -3.02 11.03 -4.71
C TRP A 33 -2.59 12.15 -5.66
N SER A 34 -2.76 13.42 -5.26
CA SER A 34 -2.29 14.59 -6.03
C SER A 34 -0.78 14.62 -6.29
N SER A 35 0.04 14.01 -5.42
CA SER A 35 1.49 13.90 -5.65
C SER A 35 1.84 12.81 -6.65
N VAL A 36 1.03 11.75 -6.72
CA VAL A 36 1.23 10.59 -7.62
C VAL A 36 0.74 10.89 -9.03
N GLU A 37 -0.38 11.61 -9.16
CA GLU A 37 -1.09 11.76 -10.42
C GLU A 37 -1.69 13.17 -10.54
N GLY A 38 -1.32 13.90 -11.60
CA GLY A 38 -1.86 15.23 -11.94
C GLY A 38 -3.24 15.12 -12.57
N GLY A 39 -3.30 14.75 -13.86
CA GLY A 39 -4.51 14.34 -14.59
C GLY A 39 -4.67 12.82 -14.68
N ALA A 40 -5.80 12.34 -15.18
CA ALA A 40 -6.01 10.90 -15.34
C ALA A 40 -4.89 10.27 -16.18
N GLU A 41 -4.23 9.24 -15.64
CA GLU A 41 -3.08 8.55 -16.25
C GLU A 41 -1.82 9.43 -16.42
N GLU A 42 -1.81 10.65 -15.91
CA GLU A 42 -0.65 11.55 -15.91
C GLU A 42 0.12 11.39 -14.58
N TYR A 43 0.94 10.34 -14.53
CA TYR A 43 1.70 10.00 -13.33
C TYR A 43 2.96 10.85 -13.16
N ASN A 44 3.19 11.33 -11.94
CA ASN A 44 4.38 12.05 -11.55
C ASN A 44 5.53 11.08 -11.29
N GLU A 45 6.26 10.74 -12.37
CA GLU A 45 7.36 9.78 -12.32
C GLU A 45 8.54 10.23 -11.44
N ASP A 46 8.80 11.54 -11.35
CA ASP A 46 9.85 12.10 -10.52
C ASP A 46 9.53 11.91 -9.03
N PHE A 47 8.27 12.16 -8.65
CA PHE A 47 7.80 11.87 -7.29
C PHE A 47 7.90 10.38 -6.96
N LEU A 48 7.48 9.50 -7.88
CA LEU A 48 7.52 8.05 -7.67
C LEU A 48 8.95 7.49 -7.61
N ALA A 49 9.88 8.07 -8.36
CA ALA A 49 11.31 7.75 -8.25
C ALA A 49 11.85 8.13 -6.87
N LYS A 50 11.56 9.35 -6.40
CA LYS A 50 11.96 9.80 -5.07
C LYS A 50 11.34 8.95 -3.96
N LEU A 51 10.04 8.65 -4.05
CA LEU A 51 9.33 7.79 -3.11
C LEU A 51 10.02 6.42 -3.02
N ARG A 52 10.37 5.82 -4.16
CA ARG A 52 11.08 4.54 -4.20
C ARG A 52 12.44 4.64 -3.49
N ASP A 53 13.20 5.70 -3.71
CA ASP A 53 14.51 5.89 -3.08
C ASP A 53 14.38 6.07 -1.56
N ASP A 54 13.40 6.84 -1.10
CA ASP A 54 13.11 7.03 0.32
C ASP A 54 12.72 5.68 0.98
N LEU A 55 11.90 4.87 0.31
CA LEU A 55 11.52 3.53 0.77
C LEU A 55 12.70 2.56 0.77
N LYS A 56 13.59 2.64 -0.23
CA LYS A 56 14.82 1.86 -0.29
C LYS A 56 15.75 2.17 0.88
N ALA A 57 15.86 3.43 1.30
CA ALA A 57 16.63 3.82 2.47
C ALA A 57 16.07 3.25 3.80
N LEU A 58 14.79 2.86 3.85
CA LEU A 58 14.22 2.14 4.99
C LEU A 58 14.68 0.68 5.03
N GLU A 59 14.94 0.05 3.89
CA GLU A 59 15.44 -1.33 3.83
C GLU A 59 16.81 -1.46 4.48
N GLU A 60 17.70 -0.49 4.24
CA GLU A 60 19.03 -0.45 4.84
C GLU A 60 18.98 -0.39 6.37
N LYS A 61 17.87 0.14 6.91
CA LYS A 61 17.59 0.26 8.34
C LYS A 61 16.73 -0.88 8.88
N ASN A 62 16.35 -1.84 8.04
CA ASN A 62 15.41 -2.91 8.35
C ASN A 62 14.07 -2.40 8.92
N LEU A 63 13.60 -1.27 8.39
CA LEU A 63 12.33 -0.65 8.75
C LEU A 63 11.27 -1.01 7.71
N PHE A 64 10.07 -1.30 8.19
CA PHE A 64 8.93 -1.67 7.36
C PHE A 64 7.77 -0.69 7.54
N VAL A 65 7.10 -0.36 6.45
CA VAL A 65 5.97 0.57 6.38
C VAL A 65 4.89 0.03 5.45
N PHE A 66 3.68 0.52 5.59
CA PHE A 66 2.64 0.37 4.56
C PHE A 66 2.30 1.75 4.01
N ILE A 67 1.99 1.81 2.72
CA ILE A 67 1.55 3.05 2.10
C ILE A 67 0.16 3.37 2.63
N GLU A 68 -0.05 4.59 3.12
CA GLU A 68 -1.36 5.13 3.48
C GLU A 68 -1.75 6.16 2.40
N PRO A 69 -2.51 5.75 1.39
CA PRO A 69 -2.96 6.71 0.39
C PRO A 69 -3.86 7.78 1.00
N VAL A 70 -3.66 9.03 0.58
CA VAL A 70 -4.54 10.15 0.96
C VAL A 70 -5.40 10.50 -0.25
N PHE A 71 -6.70 10.31 -0.11
CA PHE A 71 -7.71 10.60 -1.14
C PHE A 71 -7.98 12.11 -1.18
N ASP A 72 -7.11 12.88 -1.82
CA ASP A 72 -7.13 14.36 -1.80
C ASP A 72 -7.56 15.01 -3.12
N LYS A 73 -8.17 14.24 -4.03
CA LYS A 73 -8.78 14.72 -5.27
C LYS A 73 -10.27 14.36 -5.31
N SER A 74 -11.06 15.10 -6.09
CA SER A 74 -12.51 14.92 -6.22
C SER A 74 -12.92 13.93 -7.34
N ALA A 75 -11.99 13.13 -7.84
CA ALA A 75 -12.27 12.13 -8.89
C ALA A 75 -12.73 10.79 -8.28
N GLY A 76 -13.13 9.84 -9.13
CA GLY A 76 -13.70 8.55 -8.71
C GLY A 76 -12.69 7.52 -8.20
N TYR A 77 -13.19 6.49 -7.52
CA TYR A 77 -12.38 5.40 -6.95
C TYR A 77 -11.57 4.63 -7.99
N GLU A 78 -12.03 4.53 -9.24
CA GLU A 78 -11.32 3.83 -10.33
C GLU A 78 -10.01 4.52 -10.67
N GLN A 79 -10.04 5.85 -10.84
CA GLN A 79 -8.85 6.64 -11.15
C GLN A 79 -7.87 6.63 -9.96
N PHE A 80 -8.39 6.75 -8.75
CA PHE A 80 -7.59 6.59 -7.54
C PHE A 80 -6.91 5.22 -7.48
N THR A 81 -7.66 4.15 -7.76
CA THR A 81 -7.14 2.77 -7.78
C THR A 81 -6.06 2.62 -8.85
N ALA A 82 -6.25 3.21 -10.03
CA ALA A 82 -5.24 3.20 -11.09
C ALA A 82 -3.94 3.91 -10.66
N ALA A 83 -4.04 5.07 -10.00
CA ALA A 83 -2.89 5.77 -9.45
C ALA A 83 -2.15 4.95 -8.38
N MET A 84 -2.89 4.27 -7.49
CA MET A 84 -2.28 3.41 -6.46
C MET A 84 -1.69 2.13 -7.05
N LYS A 85 -2.31 1.56 -8.08
CA LYS A 85 -1.75 0.44 -8.85
C LYS A 85 -0.45 0.82 -9.55
N HIS A 86 -0.37 2.02 -10.13
CA HIS A 86 0.86 2.53 -10.72
C HIS A 86 1.94 2.76 -9.66
N THR A 87 1.57 3.35 -8.51
CA THR A 87 2.44 3.50 -7.34
C THR A 87 3.01 2.15 -6.91
N ALA A 88 2.14 1.15 -6.69
CA ALA A 88 2.49 -0.23 -6.35
C ALA A 88 3.49 -0.85 -7.33
N ARG A 89 3.31 -0.62 -8.64
CA ARG A 89 4.23 -1.07 -9.69
C ARG A 89 5.61 -0.42 -9.57
N ARG A 90 5.68 0.86 -9.20
CA ARG A 90 6.94 1.61 -9.12
C ARG A 90 7.76 1.30 -7.88
N ILE A 91 7.10 0.93 -6.78
CA ILE A 91 7.75 0.56 -5.52
C ILE A 91 7.78 -0.98 -5.30
N LYS A 92 7.41 -1.78 -6.30
CA LYS A 92 7.25 -3.24 -6.20
C LYS A 92 8.48 -4.01 -5.73
N ASP A 93 9.65 -3.40 -5.85
CA ASP A 93 10.93 -3.97 -5.44
C ASP A 93 11.40 -3.44 -4.10
N CYS A 94 10.57 -2.64 -3.41
CA CYS A 94 10.85 -2.13 -2.07
C CYS A 94 10.45 -3.14 -1.00
N VAL A 95 11.41 -3.84 -0.39
CA VAL A 95 11.20 -4.84 0.67
C VAL A 95 10.64 -4.22 1.95
N SER A 96 10.91 -2.94 2.17
CA SER A 96 10.38 -2.15 3.28
C SER A 96 8.87 -1.90 3.18
N VAL A 97 8.24 -2.13 2.02
CA VAL A 97 6.81 -1.92 1.81
C VAL A 97 6.02 -3.20 2.06
N ILE A 98 5.27 -3.21 3.16
CA ILE A 98 4.41 -4.33 3.58
C ILE A 98 3.15 -4.40 2.72
N GLY A 99 2.62 -3.25 2.29
CA GLY A 99 1.41 -3.16 1.48
C GLY A 99 0.74 -1.79 1.55
N PHE A 100 -0.59 -1.78 1.44
CA PHE A 100 -1.37 -0.55 1.24
C PHE A 100 -2.57 -0.48 2.19
N ALA A 101 -2.84 0.71 2.71
CA ALA A 101 -4.10 1.01 3.34
C ALA A 101 -5.23 1.15 2.30
N ILE A 102 -6.45 0.87 2.76
CA ILE A 102 -7.72 1.07 2.08
C ILE A 102 -8.35 2.33 2.70
N PRO A 103 -8.34 3.48 2.01
CA PRO A 103 -9.04 4.68 2.46
C PRO A 103 -10.54 4.46 2.61
N ALA A 104 -11.18 5.25 3.48
CA ALA A 104 -12.62 5.18 3.72
C ALA A 104 -13.41 5.45 2.43
N GLU A 105 -12.91 6.36 1.60
CA GLU A 105 -13.49 6.77 0.32
C GLU A 105 -13.57 5.64 -0.72
N VAL A 106 -12.77 4.59 -0.56
CA VAL A 106 -12.78 3.41 -1.45
C VAL A 106 -13.25 2.14 -0.75
N LEU A 107 -13.68 2.23 0.51
CA LEU A 107 -14.02 1.06 1.33
C LEU A 107 -15.20 0.25 0.74
N GLU A 108 -16.21 0.93 0.18
CA GLU A 108 -17.32 0.28 -0.53
C GLU A 108 -16.86 -0.52 -1.76
N HIS A 109 -15.73 -0.13 -2.34
CA HIS A 109 -15.11 -0.76 -3.52
C HIS A 109 -13.82 -1.52 -3.18
N LYS A 110 -13.63 -1.90 -1.91
CA LYS A 110 -12.38 -2.53 -1.44
C LYS A 110 -11.97 -3.76 -2.24
N SER A 111 -12.91 -4.59 -2.68
CA SER A 111 -12.59 -5.80 -3.44
C SER A 111 -11.92 -5.46 -4.77
N PHE A 112 -12.46 -4.46 -5.49
CA PHE A 112 -11.87 -3.96 -6.72
C PHE A 112 -10.45 -3.40 -6.47
N TYR A 113 -10.29 -2.59 -5.42
CA TYR A 113 -9.00 -2.02 -5.04
C TYR A 113 -7.95 -3.10 -4.72
N ILE A 114 -8.33 -4.09 -3.88
CA ILE A 114 -7.46 -5.21 -3.49
C ILE A 114 -7.08 -6.04 -4.71
N GLU A 115 -8.04 -6.39 -5.56
CA GLU A 115 -7.81 -7.20 -6.76
C GLU A 115 -6.83 -6.52 -7.71
N GLU A 116 -7.04 -5.23 -7.99
CA GLU A 116 -6.21 -4.44 -8.91
C GLU A 116 -4.75 -4.31 -8.44
N LEU A 117 -4.54 -4.08 -7.13
CA LEU A 117 -3.20 -4.00 -6.56
C LEU A 117 -2.53 -5.38 -6.45
N SER A 118 -3.31 -6.42 -6.10
CA SER A 118 -2.79 -7.77 -5.89
C SER A 118 -2.48 -8.52 -7.18
N ALA A 119 -3.10 -8.16 -8.31
CA ALA A 119 -2.99 -8.87 -9.59
C ALA A 119 -1.54 -9.17 -10.01
N LYS A 120 -0.60 -8.29 -9.67
CA LYS A 120 0.85 -8.49 -9.92
C LYS A 120 1.71 -8.38 -8.66
N HIS A 121 1.12 -8.10 -7.51
CA HIS A 121 1.82 -7.79 -6.25
C HIS A 121 1.21 -8.53 -5.06
N GLN A 122 1.10 -9.86 -5.17
CA GLN A 122 0.51 -10.76 -4.17
C GLN A 122 1.22 -10.73 -2.80
N GLN A 123 2.39 -10.11 -2.69
CA GLN A 123 3.11 -9.98 -1.42
C GLN A 123 2.49 -8.93 -0.49
N TYR A 124 1.69 -8.00 -1.01
CA TYR A 124 1.13 -6.91 -0.22
C TYR A 124 0.02 -7.37 0.71
N CYS A 125 0.07 -6.88 1.94
CA CYS A 125 -1.06 -6.93 2.88
C CYS A 125 -1.88 -5.65 2.78
N PHE A 126 -3.17 -5.73 3.14
CA PHE A 126 -4.05 -4.58 3.14
C PHE A 126 -4.41 -4.16 4.55
N PHE A 127 -4.55 -2.85 4.74
CA PHE A 127 -4.74 -2.22 6.04
C PHE A 127 -6.02 -1.37 6.00
N CYS A 128 -6.80 -1.34 7.08
CA CYS A 128 -7.97 -0.46 7.19
C CYS A 128 -8.11 0.05 8.62
N LYS A 129 -8.58 1.30 8.78
CA LYS A 129 -8.87 1.90 10.10
C LYS A 129 -10.16 1.35 10.71
N GLU A 130 -10.96 0.69 9.89
CA GLU A 130 -12.22 0.05 10.27
C GLU A 130 -12.12 -1.46 10.02
N ASN A 131 -12.96 -2.22 10.70
CA ASN A 131 -12.99 -3.67 10.49
C ASN A 131 -13.53 -3.98 9.08
N ALA A 132 -12.63 -4.38 8.18
CA ALA A 132 -12.93 -4.64 6.79
C ALA A 132 -12.82 -6.13 6.41
N GLY A 133 -12.76 -7.05 7.38
CA GLY A 133 -12.59 -8.48 7.14
C GLY A 133 -11.39 -9.07 7.87
N SER A 134 -11.36 -10.40 8.02
CA SER A 134 -10.29 -11.11 8.75
C SER A 134 -8.95 -11.15 8.01
N ASP A 135 -8.97 -10.89 6.70
CA ASP A 135 -7.85 -10.84 5.77
C ASP A 135 -7.27 -9.43 5.57
N VAL A 136 -7.87 -8.42 6.21
CA VAL A 136 -7.40 -7.03 6.23
C VAL A 136 -6.94 -6.67 7.63
N VAL A 137 -5.78 -6.04 7.74
CA VAL A 137 -5.20 -5.62 9.02
C VAL A 137 -5.95 -4.40 9.55
N LEU A 138 -6.44 -4.48 10.78
CA LEU A 138 -6.93 -3.32 11.52
C LEU A 138 -5.72 -2.58 12.12
N TYR A 139 -5.61 -1.26 11.89
CA TYR A 139 -4.48 -0.46 12.36
C TYR A 139 -4.89 0.90 12.93
#